data_AF-A0A9E5NFV3-F1
#
_entry.id   AF-A0A9E5NFV3-F1
#
_cell.length_a   1.000
_cell.length_b   1.000
_cell.length_c   1.000
_cell.angle_alpha   90.00
_cell.angle_beta   90.00
_cell.angle_gamma   90.00
#
_symmetry.space_group_name_H-M   'P 1'
#
loop_
_entity.id
_entity.type
_entity.pdbx_description
1 polymer ?
#
loop_
_entity_poly.entity_id
_entity_poly.type
_entity_poly.pdbx_seq_one_letter_code
_entity_poly.pdbx_strand_id
1 'polypeptide(L)' 'TPETVYMLASISKLFTAAAIMQLAEQGEIDIDQPLQTYVPEFSINSRFPDAGPITPRTLLTHHAG' A
#
# COMPACT_ATOMS: atom_id res chain seq x y z
N THR A 1 -22.91 -11.87 -20.14
CA THR A 1 -24.11 -11.69 -19.29
C THR A 1 -23.67 -10.94 -18.03
N PRO A 2 -24.57 -10.51 -17.14
CA PRO A 2 -24.17 -9.93 -15.85
C PRO A 2 -23.20 -10.80 -15.04
N GLU A 3 -23.19 -12.12 -15.28
CA GLU A 3 -22.33 -13.12 -14.61
C GLU A 3 -20.97 -13.32 -15.30
N THR A 4 -20.69 -12.63 -16.41
CA THR A 4 -19.38 -12.76 -17.08
C THR A 4 -18.29 -12.19 -16.19
N VAL A 5 -17.32 -13.03 -15.84
CA VAL A 5 -16.15 -12.64 -15.04
C VAL A 5 -15.11 -11.98 -15.94
N TYR A 6 -14.56 -10.85 -15.47
CA TYR A 6 -13.50 -10.11 -16.15
C TYR A 6 -12.27 -9.95 -15.24
N MET A 7 -11.10 -9.80 -15.85
CA MET A 7 -9.90 -9.38 -15.10
C MET A 7 -10.00 -7.90 -14.74
N LEU A 8 -9.97 -7.59 -13.45
CA LEU A 8 -10.13 -6.22 -12.94
C LEU A 8 -8.93 -5.30 -13.22
N ALA A 9 -7.76 -5.87 -13.52
CA ALA A 9 -6.52 -5.12 -13.75
C ALA A 9 -6.31 -4.04 -12.66
N SER A 10 -6.07 -2.78 -13.04
CA SER A 10 -5.83 -1.71 -12.07
C SER A 10 -7.06 -1.29 -11.26
N ILE A 11 -8.28 -1.71 -11.61
CA ILE A 11 -9.47 -1.47 -10.78
C ILE A 11 -9.32 -2.17 -9.43
N SER A 12 -8.58 -3.30 -9.37
CA SER A 12 -8.26 -4.01 -8.13
C SER A 12 -7.61 -3.10 -7.07
N LYS A 13 -6.86 -2.05 -7.46
CA LYS A 13 -6.20 -1.14 -6.52
C LYS A 13 -7.19 -0.43 -5.60
N LEU A 14 -8.39 -0.10 -6.10
CA LEU A 14 -9.43 0.55 -5.29
C LEU A 14 -9.88 -0.35 -4.14
N PHE A 15 -10.05 -1.65 -4.41
CA PHE A 15 -10.42 -2.62 -3.38
C PHE A 15 -9.29 -2.83 -2.36
N THR A 16 -8.04 -2.92 -2.82
CA THR A 16 -6.87 -3.00 -1.92
C THR A 16 -6.75 -1.76 -1.05
N ALA A 17 -6.90 -0.56 -1.63
CA ALA A 17 -6.86 0.69 -0.88
C ALA A 17 -7.99 0.77 0.16
N ALA A 18 -9.21 0.38 -0.21
CA ALA A 18 -10.34 0.34 0.71
C ALA A 18 -10.08 -0.62 1.89
N ALA A 19 -9.55 -1.82 1.62
CA ALA A 19 -9.20 -2.77 2.67
C ALA A 19 -8.12 -2.23 3.62
N ILE A 20 -7.09 -1.57 3.10
CA ILE A 20 -6.05 -0.93 3.92
C ILE A 20 -6.66 0.17 4.81
N MET A 21 -7.54 1.01 4.26
CA MET A 21 -8.17 2.08 5.04
C MET A 21 -9.13 1.53 6.11
N GLN A 22 -9.81 0.41 5.85
CA GLN A 22 -10.63 -0.28 6.86
C GLN A 22 -9.77 -0.81 8.02
N LEU A 23 -8.61 -1.41 7.72
CA LEU A 23 -7.66 -1.83 8.75
C LEU A 23 -7.08 -0.64 9.52
N ALA A 24 -6.90 0.50 8.85
CA ALA A 24 -6.46 1.72 9.50
C ALA A 24 -7.51 2.30 10.45
N GLU A 25 -8.79 2.28 10.06
CA GLU A 25 -9.89 2.66 10.94
C GLU A 25 -9.97 1.76 12.18
N GLN A 26 -9.64 0.47 12.04
CA GLN A 26 -9.58 -0.50 13.14
C GLN A 26 -8.33 -0.36 14.02
N GLY A 27 -7.36 0.48 13.64
CA GLY A 27 -6.09 0.64 14.32
C GLY A 27 -5.10 -0.51 14.10
N GLU A 28 -5.37 -1.42 13.16
CA GLU A 28 -4.49 -2.55 12.81
C GLU A 28 -3.34 -2.11 11.89
N ILE A 29 -3.56 -1.07 11.07
CA ILE A 29 -2.55 -0.44 10.23
C ILE A 29 -2.48 1.06 10.52
N ASP A 30 -1.32 1.55 10.92
CA ASP A 30 -0.97 2.96 10.87
C ASP A 30 -0.27 3.23 9.53
N ILE A 31 -0.96 3.95 8.66
CA ILE A 31 -0.50 4.23 7.28
C ILE A 31 0.71 5.16 7.22
N ASP A 32 1.09 5.77 8.34
CA ASP A 32 2.26 6.64 8.49
C ASP A 32 3.47 5.91 9.09
N GLN A 33 3.32 4.65 9.52
CA GLN A 33 4.47 3.84 9.95
C GLN A 33 5.32 3.38 8.75
N PRO A 34 6.64 3.16 8.95
CA PRO A 34 7.47 2.49 7.95
C PRO A 34 6.89 1.13 7.57
N LEU A 35 6.93 0.78 6.29
CA LEU A 35 6.39 -0.47 5.76
C LEU A 35 7.00 -1.70 6.45
N GLN A 36 8.24 -1.61 6.91
CA GLN A 36 8.95 -2.64 7.69
C GLN A 36 8.23 -3.04 8.98
N THR A 37 7.34 -2.19 9.50
CA THR A 37 6.47 -2.52 10.64
C THR A 37 5.56 -3.70 10.34
N TYR A 38 5.13 -3.83 9.08
CA TYR A 38 4.21 -4.87 8.62
C TYR A 38 4.90 -5.94 7.77
N VAL A 39 5.99 -5.58 7.09
CA VAL A 39 6.76 -6.46 6.20
C VAL A 39 8.25 -6.34 6.56
N PRO A 40 8.74 -7.02 7.62
CA PRO A 40 10.09 -6.83 8.16
C PRO A 40 11.23 -7.07 7.16
N GLU A 41 11.01 -7.95 6.18
CA GLU A 41 11.95 -8.27 5.11
C GLU A 41 12.01 -7.23 3.99
N PHE A 42 11.09 -6.24 3.99
CA PHE A 42 11.05 -5.21 2.96
C PHE A 42 12.26 -4.27 3.06
N SER A 43 13.06 -4.26 2.00
CA SER A 43 14.15 -3.32 1.81
C SER A 43 14.21 -2.87 0.35
N ILE A 44 14.67 -1.64 0.14
CA ILE A 44 14.88 -1.08 -1.19
C ILE A 44 16.28 -0.47 -1.26
N ASN A 45 16.98 -0.72 -2.36
CA ASN A 45 18.24 -0.05 -2.65
C ASN A 45 17.92 1.32 -3.26
N SER A 46 17.83 2.33 -2.40
CA SER A 46 17.57 3.71 -2.82
C SER A 46 18.81 4.37 -3.42
N ARG A 47 18.64 5.15 -4.49
CA ARG A 47 19.67 6.09 -4.98
C ARG A 47 19.72 7.39 -4.17
N PHE A 48 18.72 7.62 -3.33
CA PHE A 48 18.56 8.80 -2.49
C PHE A 48 18.72 8.38 -1.03
N PRO A 49 19.91 8.55 -0.43
CA PRO A 49 20.20 8.08 0.94
C PRO A 49 19.39 8.82 2.00
N ASP A 50 18.95 10.05 1.69
CA ASP A 50 18.17 10.90 2.58
C ASP A 50 16.65 10.81 2.34
N ALA A 51 16.20 9.87 1.49
CA ALA A 51 14.77 9.65 1.29
C ALA A 51 14.13 9.17 2.60
N GLY A 52 12.94 9.72 2.90
CA GLY A 52 12.13 9.27 4.02
C GLY A 52 11.71 7.80 3.90
N PRO A 53 11.16 7.20 4.97
CA PRO A 53 10.72 5.81 4.93
C PRO A 53 9.58 5.62 3.92
N ILE A 54 9.54 4.46 3.27
CA ILE A 54 8.36 4.02 2.54
C ILE A 54 7.30 3.63 3.57
N THR A 55 6.14 4.25 3.48
CA THR A 55 4.97 3.96 4.33
C THR A 55 3.80 3.44 3.49
N PRO A 56 2.78 2.78 4.09
CA PRO A 56 1.55 2.45 3.37
C PRO A 56 0.93 3.67 2.66
N ARG A 57 0.96 4.87 3.26
CA ARG A 57 0.50 6.10 2.60
C ARG A 57 1.24 6.39 1.29
N THR A 58 2.56 6.28 1.29
CA THR A 58 3.37 6.53 0.09
C THR A 58 3.09 5.49 -1.00
N LEU A 59 2.76 4.24 -0.65
CA LEU A 59 2.32 3.22 -1.60
C LEU A 59 0.93 3.52 -2.17
N LEU A 60 -0.04 3.84 -1.30
CA LEU A 60 -1.42 4.15 -1.67
C LEU A 60 -1.53 5.35 -2.62
N THR A 61 -0.58 6.28 -2.52
CA THR A 61 -0.56 7.53 -3.29
C THR A 61 0.43 7.53 -4.45
N HIS A 62 1.14 6.44 -4.72
CA HIS A 62 2.19 6.38 -5.76
C HIS A 62 3.35 7.37 -5.55
N HIS A 63 3.77 7.60 -4.31
CA HIS A 63 4.89 8.49 -3.94
C HIS A 63 6.02 7.76 -3.18
N ALA A 64 6.05 6.43 -3.20
CA ALA A 64 7.10 5.65 -2.54
C ALA A 64 8.47 5.69 -3.27
N GLY A 65 8.51 6.25 -4.49
CA GLY A 65 9.69 6.32 -5.36
C GLY A 65 9.35 6.08 -6.82
#